data_AF-A0A1A8CM25-F1
#
_entry.id   AF-A0A1A8CM25-F1
#
_cell.length_a   1.000
_cell.length_b   1.000
_cell.length_c   1.000
_cell.angle_alpha   90.00
_cell.angle_beta   90.00
_cell.angle_gamma   90.00
#
_symmetry.space_group_name_H-M   'P 1'
#
loop_
_entity.id
_entity.type
_entity.pdbx_description
1 polymer ?
#
loop_
_entity_poly.entity_id
_entity_poly.type
_entity_poly.pdbx_seq_one_letter_code
_entity_poly.pdbx_strand_id
1 'polypeptide(L)'
;VSATAFYKAQPVIQFMCEVLDIHNIDEQPRPLTDSHRVKFTKEIKGLKVEVTHCGSMRRKYRVCNVTRRPASLQTFPLQLESGQTVERTVAQYFREKYSLQLK
;
A
#
# COMPACT_ATOMS: atom_id res chain seq x y z
N VAL A 1 -13.18 -31.71 -17.10
CA VAL A 1 -12.81 -30.27 -17.17
C VAL A 1 -12.67 -29.76 -15.75
N SER A 2 -11.56 -29.09 -15.40
CA SER A 2 -11.37 -28.45 -14.08
C SER A 2 -11.22 -26.93 -14.26
N ALA A 3 -11.70 -26.15 -13.29
CA ALA A 3 -11.61 -24.70 -13.28
C ALA A 3 -11.12 -24.24 -11.89
N THR A 4 -10.03 -23.47 -11.86
CA THR A 4 -9.48 -22.86 -10.64
C THR A 4 -9.35 -21.35 -10.87
N ALA A 5 -9.81 -20.55 -9.91
CA ALA A 5 -9.77 -19.10 -9.99
C ALA A 5 -8.43 -18.56 -9.48
N PHE A 6 -7.91 -17.54 -10.16
CA PHE A 6 -6.70 -16.81 -9.75
C PHE A 6 -6.98 -15.31 -9.73
N TYR A 7 -6.31 -14.59 -8.83
CA TYR A 7 -6.29 -13.15 -8.88
C TYR A 7 -5.54 -12.65 -10.13
N LYS A 8 -6.08 -11.62 -10.77
CA LYS A 8 -5.44 -10.92 -11.87
C LYS A 8 -4.20 -10.18 -11.38
N ALA A 9 -3.11 -10.23 -12.14
CA ALA A 9 -1.95 -9.37 -11.91
C ALA A 9 -2.30 -7.93 -12.31
N GLN A 10 -2.36 -7.02 -11.32
CA GLN A 10 -2.76 -5.63 -11.52
C GLN A 10 -2.24 -4.71 -10.40
N PRO A 11 -2.27 -3.37 -10.58
CA PRO A 11 -1.93 -2.42 -9.53
C PRO A 11 -2.82 -2.58 -8.29
N VAL A 12 -2.23 -2.47 -7.09
CA VAL A 12 -2.97 -2.58 -5.82
C VAL A 12 -4.07 -1.52 -5.70
N ILE A 13 -3.84 -0.34 -6.26
CA ILE A 13 -4.84 0.74 -6.31
C ILE A 13 -6.06 0.33 -7.13
N GLN A 14 -5.85 -0.27 -8.32
CA GLN A 14 -6.94 -0.75 -9.17
C GLN A 14 -7.68 -1.92 -8.50
N PHE A 15 -6.95 -2.86 -7.90
CA PHE A 15 -7.54 -3.95 -7.13
C PHE A 15 -8.42 -3.43 -5.97
N MET A 16 -7.98 -2.37 -5.28
CA MET A 16 -8.77 -1.73 -4.23
C MET A 16 -10.07 -1.13 -4.80
N CYS A 17 -9.99 -0.44 -5.94
CA CYS A 17 -11.17 0.10 -6.62
C CYS A 17 -12.17 -0.99 -7.00
N GLU A 18 -11.71 -2.12 -7.55
CA GLU A 18 -12.55 -3.28 -7.87
C GLU A 18 -13.22 -3.89 -6.62
N VAL A 19 -12.48 -4.05 -5.51
CA VAL A 19 -12.99 -4.63 -4.26
C VAL A 19 -14.01 -3.69 -3.57
N LEU A 20 -13.77 -2.39 -3.63
CA LEU A 20 -14.58 -1.37 -2.97
C LEU A 20 -15.69 -0.78 -3.86
N ASP A 21 -15.78 -1.22 -5.12
CA ASP A 21 -16.71 -0.71 -6.12
C ASP A 21 -16.56 0.81 -6.35
N ILE A 22 -15.31 1.30 -6.31
CA ILE A 22 -14.97 2.71 -6.50
C ILE A 22 -14.66 2.95 -7.98
N HIS A 23 -15.46 3.77 -8.65
CA HIS A 23 -15.32 4.03 -10.08
C HIS A 23 -14.25 5.09 -10.39
N ASN A 24 -14.05 6.07 -9.50
CA ASN A 24 -13.04 7.10 -9.66
C ASN A 24 -12.32 7.36 -8.32
N ILE A 25 -11.02 7.08 -8.28
CA ILE A 25 -10.20 7.32 -7.08
C ILE A 25 -9.90 8.81 -6.88
N ASP A 26 -9.85 9.59 -7.96
CA ASP A 26 -9.58 11.03 -7.91
C ASP A 26 -10.77 11.82 -7.33
N GLU A 27 -11.97 11.24 -7.34
CA GLU A 27 -13.18 11.79 -6.69
C GLU A 27 -13.26 11.47 -5.19
N GLN A 28 -12.39 10.60 -4.67
CA GLN A 28 -12.28 10.29 -3.24
C GLN A 28 -10.98 10.84 -2.62
N PRO A 29 -10.88 12.17 -2.36
CA PRO A 29 -9.75 12.73 -1.60
C PRO A 29 -9.81 12.39 -0.10
N ARG A 30 -10.76 11.54 0.33
CA ARG A 30 -10.98 11.20 1.75
C ARG A 30 -10.31 9.88 2.10
N PRO A 31 -9.76 9.74 3.32
CA PRO A 31 -9.30 8.45 3.82
C PRO A 31 -10.39 7.37 3.73
N LEU A 32 -9.97 6.11 3.54
CA LEU A 32 -10.88 4.98 3.59
C LEU A 32 -11.66 4.96 4.91
N THR A 33 -12.98 4.74 4.83
CA THR A 33 -13.79 4.44 6.01
C THR A 33 -13.32 3.13 6.64
N ASP A 34 -13.60 2.93 7.93
CA ASP A 34 -13.19 1.70 8.62
C ASP A 34 -13.80 0.44 7.97
N SER A 35 -15.05 0.53 7.49
CA SER A 35 -15.72 -0.54 6.73
C SER A 35 -14.98 -0.89 5.44
N HIS A 36 -14.61 0.12 4.64
CA HIS A 36 -13.82 -0.08 3.42
C HIS A 36 -12.46 -0.70 3.73
N ARG A 37 -11.77 -0.20 4.75
CA ARG A 37 -10.47 -0.73 5.16
C ARG A 37 -10.58 -2.19 5.59
N VAL A 38 -11.57 -2.57 6.38
CA VAL A 38 -11.78 -3.98 6.81
C VAL A 38 -12.10 -4.88 5.61
N LYS A 39 -12.98 -4.43 4.70
CA LYS A 39 -13.32 -5.16 3.47
C LYS A 39 -12.06 -5.38 2.61
N PHE A 40 -11.31 -4.32 2.35
CA PHE A 40 -10.08 -4.40 1.56
C PHE A 40 -9.01 -5.28 2.23
N THR A 41 -8.83 -5.16 3.55
CA THR A 41 -7.87 -5.98 4.30
C THR A 41 -8.16 -7.47 4.15
N LYS A 42 -9.44 -7.88 4.18
CA LYS A 42 -9.84 -9.28 3.99
C LYS A 42 -9.40 -9.82 2.62
N GLU A 43 -9.57 -9.03 1.56
CA GLU A 43 -9.26 -9.45 0.20
C GLU A 43 -7.75 -9.48 -0.10
N ILE A 44 -6.99 -8.51 0.42
CA ILE A 44 -5.56 -8.39 0.09
C ILE A 44 -4.62 -9.16 1.02
N LYS A 45 -5.03 -9.43 2.26
CA LYS A 45 -4.18 -10.09 3.25
C LYS A 45 -3.81 -11.50 2.77
N GLY A 46 -2.52 -11.80 2.79
CA GLY A 46 -1.98 -13.08 2.36
C GLY A 46 -1.60 -13.13 0.88
N LEU A 47 -1.98 -12.14 0.07
CA LEU A 47 -1.55 -12.03 -1.33
C LEU A 47 -0.09 -11.56 -1.42
N LYS A 48 0.59 -11.95 -2.51
CA LYS A 48 1.93 -11.45 -2.85
C LYS A 48 1.79 -10.19 -3.69
N VAL A 49 2.46 -9.12 -3.27
CA VAL A 49 2.57 -7.86 -4.00
C VAL A 49 4.02 -7.62 -4.40
N GLU A 50 4.23 -6.89 -5.49
CA GLU A 50 5.55 -6.46 -5.92
C GLU A 50 5.64 -4.94 -5.88
N VAL A 51 6.80 -4.43 -5.47
CA VAL A 51 7.05 -2.99 -5.44
C VAL A 51 7.54 -2.50 -6.80
N THR A 52 7.18 -1.26 -7.14
CA THR A 52 7.51 -0.62 -8.43
C THR A 52 8.31 0.67 -8.28
N HIS A 53 8.58 1.12 -7.05
CA HIS A 53 9.30 2.38 -6.80
C HIS A 53 10.83 2.28 -6.94
N CYS A 54 11.39 1.06 -7.05
CA CYS A 54 12.84 0.83 -7.17
C CYS A 54 13.30 0.52 -8.61
N GLY A 55 12.67 1.14 -9.62
CA GLY A 55 13.06 0.97 -11.02
C GLY A 55 13.01 -0.50 -11.47
N SER A 56 14.16 -1.07 -11.84
CA SER A 56 14.30 -2.46 -12.28
C SER A 56 14.19 -3.49 -11.15
N MET A 57 14.35 -3.08 -9.89
CA MET A 57 14.29 -3.98 -8.73
C MET A 57 12.84 -4.19 -8.28
N ARG A 58 12.27 -5.36 -8.60
CA ARG A 58 10.87 -5.71 -8.32
C ARG A 58 10.75 -6.69 -7.15
N ARG A 59 11.02 -6.21 -5.94
CA ARG A 59 10.95 -7.03 -4.72
C ARG A 59 9.51 -7.44 -4.41
N LYS A 60 9.31 -8.71 -4.05
CA LYS A 60 7.99 -9.27 -3.69
C LYS A 60 7.83 -9.38 -2.18
N TYR A 61 6.66 -9.02 -1.67
CA TYR A 61 6.28 -9.12 -0.27
C TYR A 61 4.92 -9.82 -0.14
N ARG A 62 4.67 -10.45 1.00
CA ARG A 62 3.34 -10.98 1.34
C ARG A 62 2.64 -9.99 2.26
N VAL A 63 1.45 -9.55 1.89
CA VAL A 63 0.69 -8.58 2.68
C VAL A 63 0.21 -9.23 3.97
N CYS A 64 0.57 -8.66 5.12
CA CYS A 64 0.12 -9.14 6.42
C CYS A 64 -1.07 -8.35 6.97
N ASN A 65 -1.18 -7.06 6.61
CA ASN A 65 -2.23 -6.16 7.09
C ASN A 65 -2.32 -4.88 6.25
N VAL A 66 -3.33 -4.06 6.51
CA VAL A 66 -3.49 -2.69 6.00
C VAL A 66 -3.51 -1.73 7.18
N THR A 67 -2.73 -0.64 7.10
CA THR A 67 -2.64 0.34 8.19
C THR A 67 -3.95 1.13 8.34
N ARG A 68 -4.26 1.55 9.57
CA ARG A 68 -5.42 2.43 9.83
C ARG A 68 -5.15 3.87 9.46
N ARG A 69 -3.92 4.33 9.69
CA ARG A 69 -3.49 5.69 9.35
C ARG A 69 -3.08 5.75 7.87
N PRO A 70 -3.37 6.87 7.17
CA PRO A 70 -2.88 7.10 5.82
C PRO A 70 -1.35 7.24 5.82
N ALA A 71 -0.71 7.11 4.65
CA ALA A 71 0.74 7.18 4.51
C ALA A 71 1.35 8.51 5.02
N SER A 72 0.57 9.59 5.01
CA SER A 72 0.97 10.90 5.55
C SER A 72 1.10 10.94 7.08
N LEU A 73 0.41 10.05 7.80
CA LEU A 73 0.35 10.02 9.27
C LEU A 73 0.87 8.71 9.88
N GLN A 74 1.01 7.65 9.08
CA GLN A 74 1.59 6.40 9.53
C GLN A 74 3.09 6.57 9.73
N THR A 75 3.55 6.42 10.97
CA THR A 75 4.97 6.46 11.31
C THR A 75 5.56 5.09 11.48
N PHE A 76 6.89 5.03 11.43
CA PHE A 76 7.70 3.90 11.83
C PHE A 76 9.04 4.40 12.38
N PRO A 77 9.68 3.63 13.28
CA PRO A 77 11.01 3.96 13.76
C PRO A 77 12.03 3.76 12.62
N LEU A 78 12.69 4.83 12.22
CA LEU A 78 13.77 4.84 11.24
C LEU A 78 15.11 5.03 11.95
N GLN A 79 16.02 4.08 11.78
CA GLN A 79 17.39 4.21 12.25
C GLN A 79 18.21 5.00 11.23
N LEU A 80 18.79 6.11 11.69
CA LEU A 80 19.70 6.94 10.90
C LEU A 80 21.12 6.38 10.93
N GLU A 81 21.95 6.82 9.99
CA GLU A 81 23.38 6.45 9.92
C GLU A 81 24.17 6.85 11.18
N SER A 82 23.70 7.88 11.89
CA SER A 82 24.24 8.30 13.19
C SER A 82 23.93 7.34 14.34
N GLY A 83 23.19 6.26 14.09
CA GLY A 83 22.74 5.30 15.09
C GLY A 83 21.49 5.74 15.88
N GLN A 84 21.03 6.98 15.70
CA GLN A 84 19.80 7.47 16.33
C GLN A 84 18.55 6.90 15.65
N THR A 85 17.51 6.62 16.44
CA THR A 85 16.19 6.20 15.92
C THR A 85 15.23 7.38 15.98
N VAL A 86 14.62 7.71 14.84
CA VAL A 86 13.65 8.81 14.71
C VAL A 86 12.34 8.28 14.14
N GLU A 87 11.23 8.83 14.61
CA GLU A 87 9.93 8.55 13.99
C GLU A 87 9.82 9.28 12.65
N ARG A 88 9.55 8.52 11.57
CA ARG A 88 9.32 9.06 10.23
C ARG A 88 8.01 8.57 9.67
N THR A 89 7.28 9.46 8.99
CA THR A 89 6.08 9.04 8.27
C THR A 89 6.47 8.32 6.99
N VAL A 90 5.60 7.41 6.53
CA VAL A 90 5.80 6.70 5.27
C VAL A 90 5.92 7.70 4.11
N ALA A 91 5.07 8.72 4.05
CA ALA A 91 5.11 9.72 2.99
C ALA A 91 6.42 10.53 2.98
N GLN A 92 6.93 10.93 4.15
CA GLN A 92 8.22 11.63 4.25
C GLN A 92 9.37 10.74 3.81
N TYR A 93 9.38 9.50 4.29
CA TYR A 93 10.42 8.53 3.93
C TYR A 93 10.48 8.29 2.41
N PHE A 94 9.33 8.12 1.75
CA PHE A 94 9.30 7.93 0.29
C PHE A 94 9.78 9.15 -0.48
N ARG A 95 9.46 10.35 0.00
CA ARG A 95 9.93 11.61 -0.59
C ARG A 95 11.44 11.77 -0.44
N GLU A 96 11.99 11.49 0.73
CA GLU A 96 13.41 11.68 1.03
C GLU A 96 14.27 10.56 0.41
N LYS A 97 13.86 9.29 0.55
CA LYS A 97 14.65 8.14 0.13
C LYS A 97 14.56 7.83 -1.36
N TYR A 98 13.40 8.06 -1.97
CA TYR A 98 13.13 7.68 -3.36
C TYR A 98 12.75 8.87 -4.25
N SER A 99 12.80 10.10 -3.74
CA SER A 99 12.34 11.30 -4.46
C SER A 99 10.90 11.17 -5.01
N LEU A 100 10.07 10.37 -4.33
CA LEU A 100 8.74 10.01 -4.80
C LEU A 100 7.68 10.71 -3.94
N GLN A 101 6.89 11.57 -4.59
CA GLN A 101 5.72 12.18 -3.97
C GLN A 101 4.54 11.23 -4.09
N LEU A 102 4.03 10.77 -2.95
CA LEU A 102 2.80 9.97 -2.90
C LEU A 102 1.61 10.85 -3.28
N LYS A 103 0.76 10.33 -4.17
CA LYS A 103 -0.52 10.92 -4.56
C LYS A 103 -1.61 10.48 -3.59
#